data_AF-A0A944ZAA1-F1
#
_entry.id   AF-A0A944ZAA1-F1
#
_cell.length_a   1.000
_cell.length_b   1.000
_cell.length_c   1.000
_cell.angle_alpha   90.00
_cell.angle_beta   90.00
_cell.angle_gamma   90.00
#
_symmetry.space_group_name_H-M   'P 1'
#
loop_
_entity.id
_entity.type
_entity.pdbx_description
1 polymer ?
#
loop_
_entity_poly.entity_id
_entity_poly.type
_entity_poly.pdbx_seq_one_letter_code
_entity_poly.pdbx_strand_id
1 'polypeptide(L)' 'MADKKKVLVTGASGLIGRLVIEHLGDKYELSGLARRPVEG' A
#
# COMPACT_ATOMS: atom_id res chain seq x y z
N MET A 1 -6.60 -1.99 -19.24
CA MET A 1 -6.28 -2.60 -17.93
C MET A 1 -7.54 -2.49 -17.09
N ALA A 2 -8.03 -3.59 -16.50
CA ALA A 2 -9.24 -3.54 -15.68
C ALA A 2 -9.06 -2.49 -14.55
N ASP A 3 -10.11 -1.71 -14.29
CA ASP A 3 -10.09 -0.59 -13.35
C ASP A 3 -9.77 -1.12 -11.94
N LYS A 4 -8.50 -1.02 -11.52
CA LYS A 4 -8.05 -1.56 -10.24
C LYS A 4 -8.72 -0.76 -9.13
N LYS A 5 -9.22 -1.44 -8.10
CA LYS A 5 -9.81 -0.75 -6.94
C LYS A 5 -8.72 0.07 -6.23
N LYS A 6 -9.04 1.32 -5.94
CA LYS A 6 -8.21 2.24 -5.15
C LYS A 6 -8.32 1.90 -3.66
N VAL A 7 -7.19 1.72 -3.00
CA VAL A 7 -7.13 1.32 -1.59
C VAL A 7 -6.11 2.15 -0.82
N LEU A 8 -6.49 2.58 0.38
CA LEU A 8 -5.61 3.24 1.34
C LEU A 8 -5.13 2.24 2.39
N VAL A 9 -3.83 2.11 2.55
CA VAL A 9 -3.16 1.29 3.57
C VAL A 9 -2.69 2.19 4.70
N THR A 10 -3.27 2.07 5.88
CA THR A 10 -2.79 2.76 7.09
C THR A 10 -1.74 1.93 7.79
N GLY A 11 -0.81 2.59 8.49
CA GLY A 11 0.34 1.89 9.08
C GLY A 11 1.29 1.34 8.01
N ALA A 12 1.37 2.01 6.86
CA ALA A 12 2.14 1.57 5.68
C ALA A 12 3.64 1.33 5.97
N SER A 13 4.19 1.97 7.01
CA SER A 13 5.58 1.75 7.44
C SER A 13 5.81 0.46 8.24
N GLY A 14 4.75 -0.16 8.77
CA GLY A 14 4.81 -1.38 9.56
C GLY A 14 4.90 -2.64 8.69
N LEU A 15 5.29 -3.76 9.31
CA LEU A 15 5.52 -5.04 8.61
C LEU A 15 4.36 -5.43 7.69
N ILE A 16 3.14 -5.45 8.22
CA ILE A 16 1.95 -5.87 7.45
C ILE A 16 1.64 -4.88 6.33
N GLY A 17 1.76 -3.57 6.59
CA GLY A 17 1.53 -2.54 5.58
C GLY A 17 2.48 -2.67 4.39
N ARG A 18 3.76 -2.97 4.65
CA ARG A 18 4.75 -3.22 3.61
C ARG A 18 4.44 -4.48 2.80
N LEU A 19 4.14 -5.60 3.45
CA LEU A 19 3.79 -6.86 2.77
C LEU A 19 2.53 -6.73 1.89
N VAL A 20 1.55 -5.94 2.32
CA VAL A 20 0.37 -5.61 1.52
C VAL A 20 0.77 -4.87 0.25
N ILE A 21 1.60 -3.83 0.37
CA ILE A 21 2.07 -3.04 -0.77
C ILE A 21 2.89 -3.90 -1.74
N GLU A 22 3.81 -4.71 -1.21
CA GLU A 22 4.70 -5.57 -1.98
C GLU A 22 3.95 -6.66 -2.76
N HIS A 23 2.96 -7.32 -2.15
CA HIS A 23 2.33 -8.51 -2.73
C HIS A 23 0.96 -8.26 -3.36
N LEU A 24 0.35 -7.08 -3.20
CA LEU A 24 -1.00 -6.80 -3.74
C LEU A 24 -1.06 -5.59 -4.69
N GLY A 25 0.05 -4.92 -5.00
CA GLY A 25 0.09 -3.78 -5.93
C GLY A 25 -0.22 -4.15 -7.40
N ASP A 26 -0.04 -5.41 -7.77
CA ASP A 26 -0.45 -5.96 -9.06
C ASP A 26 -1.99 -6.07 -9.17
N LYS A 27 -2.69 -6.21 -8.04
CA LYS A 27 -4.15 -6.38 -7.98
C LYS A 27 -4.91 -5.09 -7.67
N TYR A 28 -4.31 -4.15 -6.94
CA TYR A 28 -4.95 -2.91 -6.49
C TYR A 28 -4.13 -1.67 -6.83
N GLU A 29 -4.77 -0.51 -6.87
CA GLU A 29 -4.09 0.78 -6.89
C GLU A 29 -3.92 1.24 -5.43
N LEU A 30 -2.73 1.00 -4.88
CA LEU A 30 -2.45 1.18 -3.45
C LEU A 30 -1.86 2.57 -3.15
N SER A 31 -2.29 3.14 -2.03
CA SER A 31 -1.69 4.35 -1.42
C SER A 31 -1.40 4.09 0.06
N GLY A 32 -0.29 4.63 0.57
CA GLY A 32 0.15 4.40 1.95
C GLY A 32 0.02 5.64 2.82
N LEU A 33 -0.49 5.46 4.04
CA LEU A 33 -0.49 6.48 5.10
C LEU A 33 0.28 5.99 6.33
N ALA A 34 1.27 6.77 6.74
CA ALA A 34 2.03 6.55 7.96
C ALA A 34 2.35 7.89 8.64
N ARG A 35 2.55 7.87 9.97
CA ARG A 35 2.90 9.08 10.76
C ARG A 35 4.32 9.57 10.48
N ARG A 36 5.21 8.65 10.10
CA ARG A 36 6.60 8.96 9.73
C ARG A 36 6.74 8.70 8.24
N PRO A 37 7.60 9.45 7.53
CA PRO A 37 7.94 9.15 6.16
C PRO A 37 8.36 7.68 6.05
N VAL A 38 7.83 6.99 5.04
CA VAL A 38 8.32 5.68 4.65
C VAL A 38 9.26 5.96 3.49
N GLU A 39 10.55 5.70 3.66
CA GLU A 39 11.45 5.69 2.51
C GLU A 39 10.97 4.59 1.55
N GLY A 40 10.73 5.01 0.31
CA GLY A 40 10.27 4.16 -0.78
C GLY A 40 11.43 3.54 -1.52
#